data_AF-A0A975ABW6-F1
#
_entry.id   AF-A0A975ABW6-F1
#
_cell.length_a   1.000
_cell.length_b   1.000
_cell.length_c   1.000
_cell.angle_alpha   90.00
_cell.angle_beta   90.00
_cell.angle_gamma   90.00
#
_symmetry.space_group_name_H-M   'P 1'
#
loop_
_entity.id
_entity.type
_entity.pdbx_description
1 polymer ?
#
loop_
_entity_poly.entity_id
_entity_poly.type
_entity_poly.pdbx_seq_one_letter_code
_entity_poly.pdbx_strand_id
1 'polypeptide(L)'
;MGSVGGVLGASRAVIEAEVWEWPLHGLRHPPEGDTTGWYVWTGELRQDADFFQPWHVAHALERCPELGKLLGRPPGSRFVYAPGHVDVWQDDSLLDV
;
A
#
# COMPACT_ATOMS: atom_id res chain seq x y z
N MET A 1 2.87 -12.00 21.66
CA MET A 1 1.96 -11.69 20.53
C MET A 1 2.11 -10.22 20.23
N GLY A 2 3.12 -9.87 19.42
CA GLY A 2 3.39 -8.47 19.06
C GLY A 2 2.40 -8.03 18.00
N SER A 3 1.82 -6.85 18.18
CA SER A 3 0.84 -6.24 17.30
C SER A 3 1.25 -6.36 15.83
N VAL A 4 0.40 -6.98 15.01
CA VAL A 4 0.44 -6.79 13.56
C VAL A 4 -0.13 -5.39 13.31
N GLY A 5 0.63 -4.36 13.70
CA GLY A 5 0.12 -3.00 13.86
C GLY A 5 1.13 -2.00 13.34
N GLY A 6 1.36 -2.00 12.03
CA GLY A 6 2.10 -0.96 11.34
C GLY A 6 1.16 0.01 10.62
N VAL A 7 1.71 1.15 10.24
CA VAL A 7 1.03 2.14 9.40
C VAL A 7 1.55 2.01 7.96
N LEU A 8 0.66 2.11 6.99
CA LEU A 8 1.00 2.26 5.58
C LEU A 8 0.59 3.66 5.10
N GLY A 9 1.26 4.18 4.09
CA GLY A 9 0.83 5.39 3.39
C GLY A 9 -0.29 5.04 2.41
N ALA A 10 -1.44 5.68 2.51
CA ALA A 10 -2.52 5.53 1.56
C ALA A 10 -2.97 6.87 1.00
N SER A 11 -3.28 6.94 -0.29
CA SER A 11 -3.92 8.14 -0.83
C SER A 11 -5.30 8.33 -0.22
N ARG A 12 -5.75 9.59 -0.11
CA ARG A 12 -7.10 9.90 0.40
C ARG A 12 -8.20 9.18 -0.38
N ALA A 13 -8.03 8.99 -1.69
CA ALA A 13 -8.97 8.25 -2.53
C ALA A 13 -9.14 6.79 -2.07
N VAL A 14 -8.09 6.17 -1.50
CA VAL A 14 -8.17 4.82 -0.92
C VAL A 14 -8.80 4.86 0.47
N ILE A 15 -8.46 5.85 1.31
CA ILE A 15 -8.95 5.92 2.69
C ILE A 15 -10.43 6.31 2.76
N GLU A 16 -10.82 7.35 2.03
CA GLU A 16 -12.10 8.05 2.22
C GLU A 16 -13.24 7.48 1.36
N ALA A 17 -12.91 6.76 0.27
CA ALA A 17 -13.94 6.21 -0.61
C ALA A 17 -14.71 5.08 0.09
N GLU A 18 -16.01 4.93 -0.17
CA GLU A 18 -16.77 3.72 0.20
C GLU A 18 -16.38 2.54 -0.70
N VAL A 19 -16.21 2.82 -2.00
CA VAL A 19 -15.63 1.93 -3.01
C VAL A 19 -14.53 2.71 -3.72
N TRP A 20 -13.28 2.25 -3.63
CA TRP A 20 -12.17 2.90 -4.32
C TRP A 20 -12.21 2.64 -5.83
N GLU A 21 -11.53 3.50 -6.58
CA GLU A 21 -11.34 3.31 -8.01
C GLU A 21 -10.31 2.20 -8.29
N TRP A 22 -10.42 1.56 -9.44
CA TRP A 22 -9.47 0.55 -9.87
C TRP A 22 -8.56 1.09 -10.98
N PRO A 23 -7.30 0.63 -11.05
CA PRO A 23 -6.66 -0.33 -10.14
C PRO A 23 -6.10 0.30 -8.85
N LEU A 24 -5.92 -0.54 -7.82
CA LEU A 24 -5.16 -0.20 -6.62
C LEU A 24 -3.69 -0.54 -6.86
N HIS A 25 -2.86 0.48 -6.81
CA HIS A 25 -1.41 0.35 -6.89
C HIS A 25 -0.82 0.23 -5.50
N GLY A 26 0.31 -0.48 -5.41
CA GLY A 26 1.13 -0.46 -4.22
C GLY A 26 2.61 -0.58 -4.53
N LEU A 27 3.42 0.04 -3.68
CA LEU A 27 4.88 -0.11 -3.68
C LEU A 27 5.39 -0.19 -2.25
N ARG A 28 6.52 -0.86 -2.06
CA ARG A 28 7.13 -1.01 -0.73
C ARG A 28 8.59 -0.55 -0.72
N HIS A 29 8.84 0.53 0.01
CA HIS A 29 10.17 0.93 0.42
C HIS A 29 10.63 0.15 1.66
N PRO A 30 11.92 0.16 2.01
CA PRO A 30 12.37 -0.27 3.32
C PRO A 30 11.54 0.40 4.44
N PRO A 31 11.05 -0.35 5.43
CA PRO A 31 10.30 0.24 6.54
C PRO A 31 11.20 1.18 7.36
N GLU A 32 10.69 2.36 7.71
CA GLU A 32 11.34 3.31 8.59
C GLU A 32 10.47 3.55 9.84
N GLY A 33 11.07 3.45 11.03
CA GLY A 33 10.35 3.62 12.30
C GLY A 33 9.18 2.64 12.46
N ASP A 34 7.99 3.18 12.70
CA ASP A 34 6.74 2.42 12.89
C ASP A 34 5.97 2.19 11.56
N THR A 35 6.53 2.61 10.43
CA THR A 35 5.91 2.41 9.12
C THR A 35 6.22 1.03 8.56
N THR A 36 5.30 0.52 7.75
CA THR A 36 5.51 -0.75 7.03
C THR A 36 6.36 -0.61 5.77
N GLY A 37 6.62 0.65 5.35
CA GLY A 37 7.21 1.01 4.06
C GLY A 37 6.23 0.89 2.88
N TRP A 38 4.98 0.46 3.10
CA TRP A 38 3.99 0.36 2.04
C TRP A 38 3.34 1.70 1.74
N TYR A 39 3.18 1.96 0.45
CA TYR A 39 2.41 3.07 -0.09
C TYR A 39 1.39 2.50 -1.08
N VAL A 40 0.11 2.86 -0.91
CA VAL A 40 -0.98 2.39 -1.77
C VAL A 40 -1.82 3.56 -2.28
N TRP A 41 -2.26 3.49 -3.54
CA TRP A 41 -3.06 4.55 -4.14
C TRP A 41 -3.89 4.06 -5.32
N THR A 42 -4.89 4.84 -5.70
CA THR A 42 -5.68 4.69 -6.92
C THR A 42 -5.62 5.98 -7.72
N GLY A 43 -5.92 5.91 -9.02
CA GLY A 43 -5.83 7.06 -9.92
C GLY A 43 -4.39 7.50 -10.18
N GLU A 44 -4.21 8.79 -10.47
CA GLU A 44 -2.89 9.34 -10.80
C GLU A 44 -2.02 9.54 -9.55
N LEU A 45 -0.79 9.01 -9.60
CA LEU A 45 0.21 9.26 -8.57
C LEU A 45 0.68 10.71 -8.67
N ARG A 46 0.54 11.47 -7.58
CA ARG A 46 1.06 12.84 -7.48
C ARG A 46 2.28 12.90 -6.57
N GLN A 47 3.21 13.80 -6.87
CA GLN A 47 4.45 14.00 -6.10
C GLN A 47 4.27 14.98 -4.93
N ASP A 48 3.02 15.23 -4.51
CA ASP A 48 2.74 16.12 -3.39
C ASP A 48 3.16 15.45 -2.07
N ALA A 49 3.80 16.20 -1.17
CA ALA A 49 4.27 15.68 0.12
C ALA A 49 3.11 15.12 0.98
N ASP A 50 1.91 15.65 0.82
CA ASP A 50 0.71 15.25 1.56
C ASP A 50 -0.16 14.22 0.80
N PHE A 51 0.33 13.68 -0.32
CA PHE A 51 -0.44 12.75 -1.14
C PHE A 51 -0.78 11.47 -0.38
N PHE A 52 0.17 10.94 0.40
CA PHE A 52 -0.02 9.77 1.23
C PHE A 52 -0.31 10.18 2.67
N GLN A 53 -1.36 9.58 3.23
CA GLN A 53 -1.78 9.77 4.60
C GLN A 53 -1.57 8.47 5.39
N PRO A 54 -1.22 8.54 6.68
CA PRO A 54 -1.05 7.36 7.51
C PRO A 54 -2.37 6.59 7.65
N TRP A 55 -2.34 5.30 7.32
CA TRP A 55 -3.49 4.42 7.45
C TRP A 55 -3.07 3.08 8.10
N HIS A 56 -3.84 2.64 9.09
CA HIS A 56 -3.54 1.39 9.79
C HIS A 56 -3.79 0.18 8.88
N VAL A 57 -2.82 -0.73 8.84
CA VAL A 57 -2.93 -1.99 8.08
C VAL A 57 -4.20 -2.76 8.46
N ALA A 58 -4.58 -2.76 9.75
CA ALA A 58 -5.80 -3.42 10.21
C ALA A 58 -7.05 -2.94 9.46
N HIS A 59 -7.25 -1.62 9.31
CA HIS A 59 -8.38 -1.07 8.55
C HIS A 59 -8.32 -1.43 7.07
N ALA A 60 -7.11 -1.48 6.48
CA ALA A 60 -6.93 -1.91 5.10
C ALA A 60 -7.36 -3.37 4.90
N LEU A 61 -7.02 -4.25 5.84
CA LEU A 61 -7.37 -5.68 5.80
C LEU A 61 -8.84 -5.94 6.13
N GLU A 62 -9.45 -5.17 7.02
CA GLU A 62 -10.90 -5.22 7.26
C GLU A 62 -11.68 -4.89 5.99
N ARG A 63 -11.21 -3.89 5.23
CA ARG A 63 -11.83 -3.48 3.98
C ARG A 63 -11.55 -4.43 2.83
N CYS A 64 -10.32 -4.92 2.70
CA CYS A 64 -9.93 -5.87 1.67
C CYS A 64 -8.94 -6.90 2.23
N PRO A 65 -9.45 -8.06 2.71
CA PRO A 65 -8.62 -9.10 3.32
C PRO A 65 -7.56 -9.66 2.37
N GLU A 66 -7.81 -9.60 1.05
CA GLU A 66 -6.88 -10.08 0.02
C GLU A 66 -5.58 -9.28 -0.03
N LEU A 67 -5.60 -8.01 0.40
CA LEU A 67 -4.38 -7.19 0.53
C LEU A 67 -3.38 -7.82 1.50
N GLY A 68 -3.81 -8.66 2.45
CA GLY A 68 -2.91 -9.32 3.40
C GLY A 68 -1.81 -10.14 2.70
N LYS A 69 -2.12 -10.77 1.56
CA LYS A 69 -1.13 -11.51 0.77
C LYS A 69 -0.16 -10.59 0.04
N LEU A 70 -0.63 -9.41 -0.37
CA LEU A 70 0.18 -8.42 -1.09
C LEU A 70 1.11 -7.67 -0.13
N LEU A 71 0.58 -7.23 1.02
CA LEU A 71 1.31 -6.47 2.03
C LEU A 71 2.38 -7.31 2.77
N GLY A 72 2.30 -8.65 2.69
CA GLY A 72 3.33 -9.55 3.22
C GLY A 72 4.62 -9.63 2.39
N ARG A 73 4.69 -8.97 1.22
CA ARG A 73 5.84 -9.05 0.31
C ARG A 73 7.02 -8.18 0.75
N PRO A 74 8.28 -8.55 0.45
CA PRO A 74 9.47 -7.84 0.93
C PRO A 74 9.58 -6.41 0.37
N PRO A 75 10.42 -5.54 0.97
CA PRO A 75 10.79 -4.26 0.36
C PRO A 75 11.31 -4.45 -1.07
N GLY A 76 11.09 -3.46 -1.94
CA GLY A 76 11.36 -3.61 -3.37
C GLY A 76 10.19 -4.24 -4.14
N SER A 77 9.03 -4.46 -3.50
CA SER A 77 7.87 -5.02 -4.19
C SER A 77 6.95 -3.93 -4.71
N ARG A 78 6.37 -4.17 -5.90
CA ARG A 78 5.23 -3.43 -6.43
C ARG A 78 4.07 -4.36 -6.74
N PHE A 79 2.85 -3.82 -6.71
CA PHE A 79 1.68 -4.53 -7.20
C PHE A 79 0.68 -3.59 -7.89
N VAL A 80 -0.13 -4.21 -8.74
CA VAL A 80 -1.37 -3.66 -9.29
C VAL A 80 -2.46 -4.66 -8.96
N TYR A 81 -3.50 -4.20 -8.27
CA TYR A 81 -4.62 -5.01 -7.82
C TYR A 81 -5.92 -4.47 -8.41
N ALA A 82 -6.66 -5.32 -9.12
CA ALA A 82 -7.96 -5.02 -9.71
C ALA A 82 -8.85 -6.28 -9.75
N PRO A 83 -10.18 -6.14 -9.94
CA PRO A 83 -11.07 -7.29 -10.04
C PRO A 83 -10.67 -8.21 -11.19
N GLY A 84 -10.33 -9.46 -10.87
CA GLY A 84 -9.87 -10.46 -11.85
C GLY A 84 -8.44 -10.26 -12.36
N HIS A 85 -7.68 -9.30 -11.81
CA HIS A 85 -6.30 -9.04 -12.23
C HIS A 85 -5.41 -8.65 -11.06
N VAL A 86 -4.36 -9.42 -10.83
CA VAL A 86 -3.34 -9.10 -9.83
C VAL A 86 -1.98 -9.29 -10.50
N ASP A 87 -1.20 -8.22 -10.54
CA ASP A 87 0.18 -8.27 -10.98
C ASP A 87 1.10 -7.82 -9.86
N VAL A 88 2.24 -8.49 -9.73
CA VAL A 88 3.25 -8.22 -8.71
C VAL A 88 4.62 -8.41 -9.31
N TRP A 89 5.47 -7.41 -9.17
CA TRP A 89 6.84 -7.45 -9.65
C TRP A 89 7.79 -6.83 -8.63
N GLN A 90 9.08 -7.13 -8.80
CA GLN A 90 10.16 -6.54 -8.02
C GLN A 90 10.70 -5.31 -8.74
N ASP A 91 11.00 -4.28 -7.96
CA ASP A 91 11.61 -3.03 -8.39
C ASP A 91 12.69 -2.64 -7.38
N ASP A 92 13.92 -3.01 -7.70
CA ASP A 92 15.09 -2.78 -6.84
C ASP A 92 15.38 -1.28 -6.64
N SER A 93 14.87 -0.40 -7.53
CA SER A 93 15.03 1.05 -7.36
C SER A 93 14.32 1.59 -6.11
N LEU A 94 13.38 0.82 -5.53
CA LEU A 94 12.70 1.19 -4.29
C LEU A 94 13.55 0.91 -3.04
N LEU A 95 14.67 0.20 -3.17
CA LEU A 95 15.56 -0.12 -2.05
C LEU A 95 16.60 0.98 -1.78
N ASP A 96 16.76 1.91 -2.73
CA ASP A 96 17.69 3.04 -2.66
C ASP A 96 16.90 4.32 -2.31
N VAL A 97 16.62 4.51 -1.03
CA VAL A 97 15.82 5.62 -0.47
C VAL A 97 16.62 6.52 0.48
#